data_AF-S4PWB9-F1
#
_entry.id   AF-S4PWB9-F1
#
_cell.length_a   1.000
_cell.length_b   1.000
_cell.length_c   1.000
_cell.angle_alpha   90.00
_cell.angle_beta   90.00
_cell.angle_gamma   90.00
#
_symmetry.space_group_name_H-M   'P 1'
#
loop_
_entity.id
_entity.type
_entity.pdbx_description
1 polymer ?
#
loop_
_entity_poly.entity_id
_entity_poly.type
_entity_poly.pdbx_seq_one_letter_code
_entity_poly.pdbx_strand_id
1 'polypeptide(L)'
;MFDPSLENSHLEGYTSRQKERVMNVYEKLCEQSKYSQNSEDIFMSVLLIVCAKPKPVKFYKIEPSNHWLDLHQRTDTDIWCTAVFRVRKCIPTLVGAKTCKVYVDENARVYQDWDSYLTNNTLPKCVIIAPQDGEYQGVIQEGEETFAVKLTVTPSASLGLTARVLSSVDTASTVASIGAVGVLGVAAFTPIGPAVLIGATVATVATGI
;
A
#
# COMPACT_ATOMS: atom_id res chain seq x y z
N MET A 1 14.39 -20.69 14.47
CA MET A 1 13.89 -22.07 14.67
C MET A 1 12.49 -22.07 14.09
N PHE A 2 12.26 -22.86 13.03
CA PHE A 2 10.94 -22.98 12.39
C PHE A 2 9.94 -23.52 13.42
N ASP A 3 8.82 -22.82 13.64
CA ASP A 3 7.72 -23.32 14.46
C ASP A 3 6.90 -24.33 13.65
N PRO A 4 6.86 -25.62 14.06
CA PRO A 4 6.08 -26.65 13.37
C PRO A 4 4.58 -26.36 13.33
N SER A 5 4.07 -25.45 14.17
CA SER A 5 2.65 -25.08 14.20
C SER A 5 2.20 -24.28 12.97
N LEU A 6 3.11 -23.61 12.25
CA LEU A 6 2.82 -22.89 11.00
C LEU A 6 2.65 -23.81 9.79
N GLU A 7 3.03 -25.09 9.88
CA GLU A 7 2.79 -26.10 8.84
C GLU A 7 1.27 -26.35 8.63
N ASN A 8 0.46 -26.03 9.65
CA ASN A 8 -1.01 -26.04 9.63
C ASN A 8 -1.65 -24.67 9.35
N SER A 9 -0.89 -23.64 8.95
CA SER A 9 -1.51 -22.44 8.40
C SER A 9 -2.23 -22.83 7.11
N HIS A 10 -3.57 -22.71 7.09
CA HIS A 10 -4.42 -23.04 5.94
C HIS A 10 -4.14 -22.08 4.75
N LEU A 11 -2.95 -22.17 4.16
CA LEU A 11 -2.58 -21.56 2.88
C LEU A 11 -3.07 -22.47 1.73
N GLU A 12 -4.29 -22.98 1.86
CA GLU A 12 -4.92 -23.79 0.83
C GLU A 12 -5.11 -22.96 -0.44
N GLY A 13 -4.81 -23.55 -1.60
CA GLY A 13 -4.82 -22.84 -2.89
C GLY A 13 -3.55 -22.04 -3.22
N TYR A 14 -2.61 -21.89 -2.29
CA TYR A 14 -1.30 -21.29 -2.58
C TYR A 14 -0.33 -22.33 -3.14
N THR A 15 0.40 -21.98 -4.20
CA THR A 15 1.54 -22.76 -4.67
C THR A 15 2.67 -22.75 -3.64
N SER A 16 3.58 -23.73 -3.68
CA SER A 16 4.72 -23.79 -2.75
C SER A 16 5.55 -22.51 -2.74
N ARG A 17 5.76 -21.89 -3.91
CA ARG A 17 6.47 -20.61 -4.03
C ARG A 17 5.71 -19.45 -3.38
N GLN A 18 4.38 -19.43 -3.48
CA GLN A 18 3.58 -18.39 -2.82
C GLN A 18 3.59 -18.58 -1.30
N LYS A 19 3.51 -19.83 -0.82
CA LYS A 19 3.65 -20.14 0.61
C LYS A 19 5.00 -19.67 1.14
N GLU A 20 6.09 -19.99 0.45
CA GLU A 20 7.44 -19.53 0.80
C GLU A 20 7.52 -18.00 0.87
N ARG A 21 6.94 -17.28 -0.10
CA ARG A 21 6.89 -15.81 -0.06
C ARG A 21 6.13 -15.27 1.15
N VAL A 22 4.95 -15.83 1.45
CA VAL A 22 4.16 -15.43 2.62
C VAL A 22 4.94 -15.67 3.92
N MET A 23 5.59 -16.83 4.03
CA MET A 23 6.40 -17.20 5.19
C MET A 23 7.61 -16.28 5.35
N ASN A 24 8.32 -15.94 4.26
CA ASN A 24 9.44 -15.01 4.33
C ASN A 24 9.01 -13.62 4.82
N VAL A 25 7.85 -13.12 4.37
CA VAL A 25 7.29 -11.85 4.86
C VAL A 25 6.93 -11.97 6.34
N TYR A 26 6.25 -13.05 6.73
CA TYR A 26 5.88 -13.32 8.13
C TYR A 26 7.12 -13.34 9.04
N GLU A 27 8.16 -14.10 8.67
CA GLU A 27 9.41 -14.17 9.42
C GLU A 27 10.07 -12.80 9.54
N LYS A 28 10.08 -12.01 8.45
CA LYS A 28 10.62 -10.65 8.48
C LYS A 28 9.81 -9.70 9.34
N LEU A 29 8.49 -9.86 9.44
CA LEU A 29 7.66 -9.11 10.38
C LEU A 29 7.97 -9.52 11.82
N CYS A 30 8.07 -10.82 12.10
CA CYS A 30 8.46 -11.35 13.41
C CYS A 30 9.83 -10.83 13.86
N GLU A 31 10.82 -10.75 12.96
CA GLU A 31 12.12 -10.14 13.25
C GLU A 31 12.04 -8.68 13.72
N GLN A 32 10.94 -7.97 13.45
CA GLN A 32 10.75 -6.60 13.93
C GLN A 32 10.23 -6.53 15.37
N SER A 33 9.85 -7.65 15.99
CA SER A 33 9.50 -7.70 17.42
C SER A 33 10.65 -7.21 18.30
N LYS A 34 11.91 -7.26 17.83
CA LYS A 34 13.08 -6.64 18.48
C LYS A 34 12.91 -5.16 18.86
N TYR A 35 11.93 -4.47 18.30
CA TYR A 35 11.60 -3.08 18.63
C TYR A 35 10.52 -2.92 19.71
N SER A 36 9.90 -4.01 20.15
CA SER A 36 8.98 -3.99 21.30
C SER A 36 9.73 -4.20 22.61
N GLN A 37 9.12 -3.74 23.69
CA GLN A 37 9.71 -3.80 25.02
C GLN A 37 9.93 -5.24 25.50
N ASN A 38 9.02 -6.15 25.14
CA ASN A 38 9.07 -7.57 25.51
C ASN A 38 9.68 -8.46 24.41
N SER A 39 10.04 -7.90 23.24
CA SER A 39 10.47 -8.67 22.07
C SER A 39 9.42 -9.66 21.52
N GLU A 40 8.16 -9.49 21.92
CA GLU A 40 7.05 -10.38 21.54
C GLU A 40 5.97 -9.62 20.77
N ASP A 41 5.61 -8.42 21.21
CA ASP A 41 4.54 -7.65 20.58
C ASP A 41 5.01 -6.96 19.29
N ILE A 42 4.11 -6.90 18.29
CA ILE A 42 4.34 -6.13 17.07
C ILE A 42 3.15 -5.20 16.86
N PHE A 43 3.41 -3.89 16.85
CA PHE A 43 2.43 -2.91 16.43
C PHE A 43 2.66 -2.57 14.95
N MET A 44 1.76 -3.04 14.09
CA MET A 44 1.83 -2.81 12.65
C MET A 44 0.53 -2.26 12.05
N SER A 45 0.67 -1.66 10.89
CA SER A 45 -0.43 -1.29 10.00
C SER A 45 -0.08 -1.71 8.57
N VAL A 46 -1.08 -1.96 7.74
CA VAL A 46 -0.89 -2.29 6.33
C VAL A 46 -1.21 -1.06 5.49
N LEU A 47 -0.27 -0.66 4.65
CA LEU A 47 -0.45 0.36 3.64
C LEU A 47 -0.72 -0.34 2.30
N LEU A 48 -1.79 0.07 1.62
CA LEU A 48 -2.05 -0.35 0.25
C LEU A 48 -1.42 0.68 -0.68
N ILE A 49 -0.38 0.25 -1.39
CA ILE A 49 0.33 1.06 -2.35
C ILE A 49 -0.24 0.76 -3.73
N VAL A 50 -0.77 1.78 -4.38
CA VAL A 50 -1.34 1.65 -5.71
C VAL A 50 -0.25 1.91 -6.73
N CYS A 51 -0.06 0.99 -7.66
CA CYS A 51 0.75 1.20 -8.85
C CYS A 51 -0.17 1.37 -10.05
N ALA A 52 0.02 2.47 -10.77
CA ALA A 52 -0.65 2.73 -12.04
C ALA A 52 0.38 2.67 -13.18
N LYS A 53 0.05 1.97 -14.26
CA LYS A 53 0.93 1.78 -15.41
C LYS A 53 0.15 1.89 -16.71
N PRO A 54 0.50 2.81 -17.62
CA PRO A 54 -0.03 2.80 -18.97
C PRO A 54 0.25 1.48 -19.69
N LYS A 55 -0.57 1.14 -20.68
CA LYS A 55 -0.29 0.01 -21.56
C LYS A 55 1.09 0.13 -22.19
N PRO A 56 1.85 -0.97 -22.27
CA PRO A 56 3.21 -0.93 -22.77
C PRO A 56 3.26 -0.45 -24.21
N VAL A 57 4.20 0.45 -24.50
CA VAL A 57 4.52 0.83 -25.88
C VAL A 57 5.13 -0.38 -26.58
N LYS A 58 4.79 -0.58 -27.86
CA LYS A 58 5.37 -1.66 -28.66
C LYS A 58 6.89 -1.50 -28.71
N PHE A 59 7.63 -2.61 -28.62
CA PHE A 59 9.09 -2.61 -28.47
C PHE A 59 9.85 -1.83 -29.57
N TYR A 60 9.26 -1.65 -30.75
CA TYR A 60 9.83 -0.93 -31.88
C TYR A 60 9.44 0.57 -31.94
N LYS A 61 8.68 1.07 -30.96
CA LYS A 61 8.29 2.49 -30.87
C LYS A 61 9.00 3.14 -29.70
N ILE A 62 9.44 4.38 -29.91
CA ILE A 62 10.00 5.20 -28.85
C ILE A 62 8.87 5.54 -27.86
N GLU A 63 9.15 5.38 -26.57
CA GLU A 63 8.22 5.78 -25.52
C GLU A 63 8.00 7.30 -25.60
N PRO A 64 6.76 7.78 -25.78
CA PRO A 64 6.52 9.20 -25.91
C PRO A 64 6.81 9.91 -24.58
N SER A 65 7.25 11.17 -24.63
CA SER A 65 7.63 11.93 -23.43
C SER A 65 6.48 12.14 -22.44
N ASN A 66 5.24 12.01 -22.89
CA ASN A 66 4.03 12.08 -22.07
C ASN A 66 3.48 10.70 -21.68
N HIS A 67 4.24 9.61 -21.86
CA HIS A 67 3.74 8.26 -21.60
C HIS A 67 3.26 8.08 -20.16
N TRP A 68 4.03 8.60 -19.20
CA TRP A 68 3.78 8.54 -17.75
C TRP A 68 3.12 9.80 -17.19
N LEU A 69 2.75 10.73 -18.08
CA LEU A 69 2.16 12.02 -17.72
C LEU A 69 0.67 11.86 -17.47
N ASP A 70 0.18 12.41 -16.36
CA ASP A 70 -1.24 12.47 -15.97
C ASP A 70 -2.03 11.19 -16.31
N LEU A 71 -1.81 10.16 -15.49
CA LEU A 71 -2.46 8.86 -15.67
C LEU A 71 -3.98 8.89 -15.44
N HIS A 72 -4.53 9.95 -14.85
CA HIS A 72 -5.97 10.07 -14.61
C HIS A 72 -6.78 10.27 -15.88
N GLN A 73 -6.18 10.91 -16.89
CA GLN A 73 -6.84 11.18 -18.17
C GLN A 73 -6.74 10.01 -19.15
N ARG A 74 -5.96 8.98 -18.78
CA ARG A 74 -5.71 7.82 -19.63
C ARG A 74 -6.74 6.73 -19.37
N THR A 75 -7.36 6.27 -20.43
CA THR A 75 -8.26 5.10 -20.41
C THR A 75 -7.50 3.78 -20.59
N ASP A 76 -6.20 3.83 -20.83
CA ASP A 76 -5.31 2.70 -21.10
C ASP A 76 -4.31 2.45 -19.96
N THR A 77 -4.79 2.45 -18.72
CA THR A 77 -3.96 2.27 -17.52
C THR A 77 -4.32 0.97 -16.79
N ASP A 78 -3.33 0.14 -16.54
CA ASP A 78 -3.43 -1.00 -15.61
C ASP A 78 -3.13 -0.50 -14.19
N ILE A 79 -3.98 -0.87 -13.24
CA ILE A 79 -3.83 -0.51 -11.83
C ILE A 79 -3.78 -1.80 -11.00
N TRP A 80 -2.83 -1.87 -10.07
CA TRP A 80 -2.78 -2.92 -9.07
C TRP A 80 -2.32 -2.37 -7.73
N CYS A 81 -2.63 -3.11 -6.66
CA CYS A 81 -2.21 -2.77 -5.31
C CYS A 81 -1.15 -3.75 -4.82
N THR A 82 -0.20 -3.25 -4.04
CA THR A 82 0.77 -4.05 -3.28
C THR A 82 0.74 -3.63 -1.82
N ALA A 83 0.96 -4.59 -0.93
CA ALA A 83 0.96 -4.34 0.51
C ALA A 83 2.35 -3.94 1.00
N VAL A 84 2.38 -2.92 1.86
CA VAL A 84 3.56 -2.55 2.63
C VAL A 84 3.18 -2.49 4.11
N PHE A 85 3.84 -3.30 4.91
CA PHE A 85 3.63 -3.38 6.35
C PHE A 85 4.48 -2.32 7.03
N ARG A 86 3.82 -1.36 7.67
CA ARG A 86 4.46 -0.34 8.51
C ARG A 86 4.50 -0.86 9.94
N VAL A 87 5.69 -1.10 10.47
CA VAL A 87 5.92 -1.56 11.85
C VAL A 87 6.48 -0.43 12.69
N ARG A 88 5.92 -0.22 13.90
CA ARG A 88 6.41 0.80 14.83
C ARG A 88 7.74 0.37 15.45
N LYS A 89 8.73 1.25 15.39
CA LYS A 89 10.08 1.03 15.95
C LYS A 89 10.28 1.69 17.32
N CYS A 90 9.57 2.78 17.61
CA CYS A 90 9.64 3.46 18.90
C CYS A 90 8.33 4.17 19.24
N ILE A 91 8.16 4.45 20.53
CA ILE A 91 7.10 5.30 21.06
C ILE A 91 7.69 6.69 21.31
N PRO A 92 7.17 7.75 20.67
CA PRO A 92 7.64 9.11 20.90
C PRO A 92 7.35 9.51 22.35
N THR A 93 8.37 10.00 23.05
CA THR A 93 8.27 10.47 24.45
C THR A 93 8.02 11.98 24.54
N LEU A 94 8.19 12.70 23.42
CA LEU A 94 7.97 14.13 23.31
C LEU A 94 6.68 14.41 22.54
N VAL A 95 5.93 15.42 23.02
CA VAL A 95 4.73 15.90 22.33
C VAL A 95 5.11 16.40 20.94
N GLY A 96 4.45 15.88 19.91
CA GLY A 96 4.67 16.27 18.51
C GLY A 96 5.82 15.54 17.80
N ALA A 97 6.57 14.66 18.47
CA ALA A 97 7.59 13.85 17.80
C ALA A 97 6.96 12.77 16.91
N LYS A 98 7.47 12.61 15.67
CA LYS A 98 7.03 11.55 14.76
C LYS A 98 7.45 10.18 15.30
N THR A 99 6.56 9.20 15.18
CA THR A 99 6.89 7.79 15.48
C THR A 99 7.95 7.29 14.50
N CYS A 100 9.04 6.70 14.99
CA CYS A 100 9.96 6.00 14.12
C CYS A 100 9.37 4.64 13.72
N LYS A 101 9.58 4.25 12.46
CA LYS A 101 8.95 3.07 11.85
C LYS A 101 9.93 2.39 10.91
N VAL A 102 9.67 1.13 10.63
CA VAL A 102 10.25 0.42 9.49
C VAL A 102 9.12 -0.04 8.57
N TYR A 103 9.44 -0.25 7.31
CA TYR A 103 8.49 -0.71 6.30
C TYR A 103 8.96 -2.05 5.76
N VAL A 104 8.04 -3.01 5.60
CA VAL A 104 8.31 -4.32 5.01
C VAL A 104 7.42 -4.50 3.80
N ASP A 105 7.96 -4.82 2.64
CA ASP A 105 7.14 -5.06 1.44
C ASP A 105 6.74 -6.55 1.28
N GLU A 106 5.91 -6.82 0.27
CA GLU A 106 5.46 -8.17 -0.11
C GLU A 106 6.59 -9.14 -0.54
N ASN A 107 7.82 -8.66 -0.65
CA ASN A 107 9.02 -9.44 -0.96
C ASN A 107 9.96 -9.55 0.25
N ALA A 108 9.44 -9.25 1.45
CA ALA A 108 10.15 -9.35 2.71
C ALA A 108 11.39 -8.42 2.81
N ARG A 109 11.42 -7.34 2.02
CA ARG A 109 12.48 -6.33 2.11
C ARG A 109 12.14 -5.33 3.20
N VAL A 110 13.12 -5.01 4.05
CA VAL A 110 12.96 -4.06 5.16
C VAL A 110 13.58 -2.72 4.79
N TYR A 111 12.80 -1.65 4.92
CA TYR A 111 13.19 -0.27 4.69
C TYR A 111 13.19 0.49 6.02
N GLN A 112 14.22 1.32 6.24
CA GLN A 112 14.43 2.01 7.52
C GLN A 112 13.45 3.17 7.75
N ASP A 113 12.89 3.70 6.68
CA ASP A 113 11.90 4.77 6.69
C ASP A 113 11.12 4.79 5.35
N TRP A 114 10.18 5.72 5.23
CA TRP A 114 9.31 5.84 4.06
C TRP A 114 10.07 6.26 2.80
N ASP A 115 11.04 7.16 2.93
CA ASP A 115 11.86 7.62 1.81
C ASP A 115 12.73 6.49 1.26
N SER A 116 13.30 5.68 2.15
CA SER A 116 14.02 4.46 1.79
C SER A 116 13.16 3.49 0.98
N TYR A 117 11.86 3.37 1.31
CA TYR A 117 10.92 2.57 0.52
C TYR A 117 10.69 3.18 -0.87
N LEU A 118 10.35 4.46 -0.96
CA LEU A 118 10.06 5.12 -2.24
C LEU A 118 11.27 5.08 -3.20
N THR A 119 12.48 5.21 -2.67
CA THR A 119 13.71 5.25 -3.46
C THR A 119 14.27 3.88 -3.81
N ASN A 120 14.10 2.86 -2.96
CA ASN A 120 14.78 1.56 -3.10
C ASN A 120 13.83 0.37 -3.25
N ASN A 121 12.53 0.59 -3.46
CA ASN A 121 11.61 -0.52 -3.75
C ASN A 121 11.99 -1.24 -5.05
N THR A 122 11.52 -2.48 -5.18
CA THR A 122 11.67 -3.29 -6.41
C THR A 122 10.38 -3.39 -7.20
N LEU A 123 9.51 -2.38 -7.12
CA LEU A 123 8.30 -2.37 -7.92
C LEU A 123 8.67 -2.30 -9.41
N PRO A 124 7.90 -2.95 -10.29
CA PRO A 124 8.07 -2.75 -11.72
C PRO A 124 7.77 -1.29 -12.08
N LYS A 125 8.08 -0.90 -13.32
CA LYS A 125 7.83 0.46 -13.81
C LYS A 125 6.35 0.81 -13.64
N CYS A 126 6.07 1.74 -12.72
CA CYS A 126 4.73 2.19 -12.37
C CYS A 126 4.82 3.61 -11.79
N VAL A 127 3.69 4.31 -11.77
CA VAL A 127 3.49 5.48 -10.91
C VAL A 127 2.90 4.99 -9.59
N ILE A 128 3.60 5.27 -8.50
CA ILE A 128 3.19 4.95 -7.14
C ILE A 128 2.22 6.02 -6.66
N ILE A 129 1.05 5.60 -6.20
CA ILE A 129 0.07 6.42 -5.48
C ILE A 129 -0.03 5.83 -4.08
N ALA A 130 0.35 6.62 -3.09
CA ALA A 130 0.51 6.16 -1.71
C ALA A 130 0.13 7.26 -0.71
N PRO A 131 -0.17 6.93 0.56
CA PRO A 131 -0.40 7.94 1.58
C PRO A 131 0.81 8.84 1.79
N GLN A 132 0.57 10.14 1.99
CA GLN A 132 1.64 11.08 2.28
C GLN A 132 2.42 10.66 3.53
N ASP A 133 3.75 10.73 3.48
CA ASP A 133 4.66 10.30 4.56
C ASP A 133 4.46 8.84 5.03
N GLY A 134 3.83 7.99 4.20
CA GLY A 134 3.48 6.61 4.57
C GLY A 134 2.46 6.55 5.70
N GLU A 135 1.58 7.56 5.82
CA GLU A 135 0.48 7.62 6.78
C GLU A 135 -0.81 8.13 6.14
N TYR A 136 -1.93 7.47 6.41
CA TYR A 136 -3.25 8.01 6.06
C TYR A 136 -3.56 9.21 6.96
N GLN A 137 -3.40 10.42 6.44
CA GLN A 137 -3.78 11.66 7.11
C GLN A 137 -5.07 12.20 6.52
N GLY A 138 -6.08 12.36 7.37
CA GLY A 138 -7.34 12.98 7.02
C GLY A 138 -7.21 14.50 6.90
N VAL A 139 -7.92 15.08 5.94
CA VAL A 139 -8.17 16.53 5.85
C VAL A 139 -9.66 16.77 5.65
N ILE A 140 -10.16 17.79 6.33
CA ILE A 140 -11.49 18.34 6.09
C ILE A 140 -11.29 19.45 5.06
N GLN A 141 -11.98 19.35 3.92
CA GLN A 141 -11.94 20.41 2.92
C GLN A 141 -12.85 21.56 3.37
N GLU A 142 -12.35 22.80 3.33
CA GLU A 142 -13.15 23.97 3.69
C GLU A 142 -14.40 24.06 2.79
N GLY A 143 -15.57 24.06 3.41
CA GLY A 143 -16.85 24.13 2.69
C GLY A 143 -17.44 22.78 2.27
N GLU A 144 -16.77 21.66 2.52
CA GLU A 144 -17.32 20.32 2.28
C GLU A 144 -17.51 19.55 3.59
N GLU A 145 -18.58 18.75 3.68
CA GLU A 145 -18.79 17.79 4.78
C GLU A 145 -17.98 16.50 4.58
N THR A 146 -17.06 16.47 3.60
CA THR A 146 -16.33 15.26 3.23
C THR A 146 -14.93 15.22 3.83
N PHE A 147 -14.56 14.03 4.33
CA PHE A 147 -13.21 13.74 4.78
C PHE A 147 -12.41 13.17 3.61
N ALA A 148 -11.24 13.74 3.36
CA ALA A 148 -10.33 13.28 2.32
C ALA A 148 -8.99 12.84 2.90
N VAL A 149 -8.23 12.06 2.14
CA VAL A 149 -6.91 11.57 2.53
C VAL A 149 -5.84 12.27 1.72
N LYS A 150 -4.74 12.67 2.37
CA LYS A 150 -3.54 13.14 1.68
C LYS A 150 -2.77 11.98 1.05
N LEU A 151 -2.65 12.02 -0.27
CA LEU A 151 -1.87 11.06 -1.06
C LEU A 151 -0.68 11.77 -1.71
N THR A 152 0.34 10.97 -2.05
CA THR A 152 1.50 11.35 -2.86
C THR A 152 1.56 10.51 -4.10
N VAL A 153 1.94 11.13 -5.21
CA VAL A 153 2.12 10.49 -6.51
C VAL A 153 3.60 10.62 -6.89
N THR A 154 4.28 9.50 -7.10
CA THR A 154 5.72 9.48 -7.37
C THR A 154 6.09 8.36 -8.34
N PRO A 155 7.10 8.52 -9.22
CA PRO A 155 7.60 7.41 -10.02
C PRO A 155 8.16 6.27 -9.15
N SER A 156 7.99 5.02 -9.57
CA SER A 156 8.69 3.89 -8.92
C SER A 156 10.20 3.96 -9.15
N ALA A 157 10.98 3.34 -8.27
CA ALA A 157 12.44 3.34 -8.36
C ALA A 157 12.95 2.81 -9.70
N SER A 158 12.25 1.81 -10.27
CA SER A 158 12.58 1.23 -11.59
C SER A 158 12.17 2.10 -12.78
N LEU A 159 11.32 3.10 -12.58
CA LEU A 159 10.93 4.06 -13.61
C LEU A 159 12.02 5.12 -13.83
N GLY A 160 12.82 5.39 -12.80
CA GLY A 160 13.98 6.29 -12.84
C GLY A 160 13.62 7.77 -12.73
N LEU A 161 14.63 8.59 -12.44
CA LEU A 161 14.49 10.04 -12.16
C LEU A 161 14.09 10.88 -13.38
N THR A 162 14.16 10.32 -14.59
CA THR A 162 13.89 11.04 -15.84
C THR A 162 12.41 11.00 -16.24
N ALA A 163 11.59 10.13 -15.62
CA ALA A 163 10.18 10.04 -15.95
C ALA A 163 9.43 11.27 -15.42
N ARG A 164 8.68 11.92 -16.31
CA ARG A 164 7.78 13.02 -15.93
C ARG A 164 6.44 12.45 -15.53
N VAL A 165 6.17 12.50 -14.24
CA VAL A 165 4.87 12.21 -13.66
C VAL A 165 4.30 13.53 -13.18
N LEU A 166 3.29 14.03 -13.89
CA LEU A 166 2.44 15.09 -13.35
C LEU A 166 1.26 14.40 -12.69
N SER A 167 1.04 14.71 -11.42
CA SER A 167 -0.28 14.54 -10.82
C SER A 167 -0.96 15.88 -10.94
N SER A 168 -2.19 15.93 -11.44
CA SER A 168 -3.07 17.11 -11.31
C SER A 168 -3.54 17.29 -9.85
N VAL A 169 -2.76 16.77 -8.90
CA VAL A 169 -3.04 16.49 -7.49
C VAL A 169 -1.88 17.02 -6.65
N ASP A 170 -1.33 18.20 -6.99
CA ASP A 170 -0.53 18.95 -6.02
C ASP A 170 -1.49 19.44 -4.93
N THR A 171 -1.72 18.59 -3.92
CA THR A 171 -2.72 18.75 -2.85
C THR A 171 -4.18 18.48 -3.25
N ALA A 172 -4.47 17.50 -4.12
CA ALA A 172 -5.85 16.99 -4.21
C ALA A 172 -6.09 15.95 -3.10
N SER A 173 -6.80 16.40 -2.08
CA SER A 173 -7.70 15.60 -1.26
C SER A 173 -8.44 14.58 -2.13
N THR A 174 -7.96 13.34 -2.19
CA THR A 174 -8.79 12.30 -2.79
C THR A 174 -9.93 12.08 -1.82
N VAL A 175 -11.16 12.42 -2.25
CA VAL A 175 -12.40 12.05 -1.57
C VAL A 175 -12.53 10.53 -1.67
N ALA A 176 -11.72 9.84 -0.88
CA ALA A 176 -11.89 8.43 -0.63
C ALA A 176 -13.01 8.37 0.39
N SER A 177 -14.22 8.02 -0.06
CA SER A 177 -15.21 7.48 0.84
C SER A 177 -14.56 6.28 1.55
N ILE A 178 -14.17 6.50 2.82
CA ILE A 178 -13.46 5.52 3.65
C ILE A 178 -14.26 4.21 3.77
N GLY A 179 -15.56 4.23 3.43
CA GLY A 179 -16.42 3.05 3.33
C GLY A 179 -16.18 2.14 2.11
N ALA A 180 -15.63 2.60 0.98
CA ALA A 180 -15.50 1.77 -0.22
C ALA A 180 -14.14 1.08 -0.37
N VAL A 181 -13.04 1.75 0.00
CA VAL A 181 -11.69 1.18 -0.14
C VAL A 181 -11.26 0.39 1.10
N GLY A 182 -11.74 0.78 2.29
CA GLY A 182 -11.44 0.10 3.56
C GLY A 182 -12.14 -1.25 3.74
N VAL A 183 -13.33 -1.42 3.18
CA VAL A 183 -14.13 -2.66 3.35
C VAL A 183 -13.88 -3.66 2.21
N LEU A 184 -13.63 -3.20 0.98
CA LEU A 184 -13.39 -4.11 -0.15
C LEU A 184 -11.95 -4.64 -0.21
N GLY A 185 -10.96 -3.91 0.33
CA GLY A 185 -9.56 -4.33 0.32
C GLY A 185 -9.18 -5.32 1.43
N VAL A 186 -9.79 -5.21 2.62
CA VAL A 186 -9.45 -6.08 3.76
C VAL A 186 -10.25 -7.39 3.73
N ALA A 187 -11.49 -7.38 3.22
CA ALA A 187 -12.28 -8.60 3.10
C ALA A 187 -11.84 -9.51 1.94
N ALA A 188 -11.12 -9.00 0.93
CA ALA A 188 -10.70 -9.77 -0.24
C ALA A 188 -9.35 -10.49 -0.08
N PHE A 189 -8.57 -10.20 0.98
CA PHE A 189 -7.21 -10.73 1.16
C PHE A 189 -6.89 -11.18 2.60
N THR A 190 -7.89 -11.45 3.43
CA THR A 190 -7.66 -12.33 4.59
C THR A 190 -7.65 -13.78 4.07
N PRO A 191 -6.78 -14.67 4.58
CA PRO A 191 -6.79 -16.09 4.21
C PRO A 191 -8.03 -16.84 4.71
N ILE A 192 -9.02 -16.14 5.28
CA ILE A 192 -10.28 -16.72 5.68
C ILE A 192 -11.12 -16.76 4.40
N GLY A 193 -11.28 -17.95 3.84
CA GLY A 193 -11.92 -18.19 2.55
C GLY A 193 -13.36 -17.65 2.42
N PRO A 194 -14.08 -17.98 1.31
CA PRO A 194 -15.35 -17.36 0.89
C PRO A 194 -16.56 -17.48 1.85
N ALA A 195 -16.37 -17.92 3.09
CA ALA A 195 -17.44 -18.32 4.00
C ALA A 195 -18.08 -17.19 4.83
N VAL A 196 -17.67 -15.92 4.69
CA VAL A 196 -18.28 -14.81 5.48
C VAL A 196 -18.72 -13.62 4.60
N LEU A 197 -19.36 -13.89 3.46
CA LEU A 197 -20.06 -12.86 2.67
C LEU A 197 -21.59 -12.86 2.85
N ILE A 198 -22.11 -13.64 3.79
CA ILE A 198 -23.54 -13.61 4.14
C ILE A 198 -23.67 -12.87 5.47
N GLY A 199 -23.79 -11.54 5.45
CA GLY A 199 -24.09 -10.81 6.69
C GLY A 199 -23.90 -9.29 6.74
N ALA A 200 -23.33 -8.64 5.72
CA ALA A 200 -23.19 -7.18 5.70
C ALA A 200 -23.93 -6.57 4.51
N THR A 201 -25.24 -6.80 4.46
CA THR A 201 -26.18 -5.94 3.74
C THR A 201 -26.48 -4.70 4.61
N VAL A 202 -26.74 -3.56 3.95
CA VAL A 202 -27.20 -2.25 4.48
C VAL A 202 -26.05 -1.29 4.89
N ALA A 203 -25.88 -0.08 4.35
CA ALA A 203 -26.80 0.81 3.65
C ALA A 203 -26.16 1.46 2.40
N THR A 204 -26.92 1.46 1.31
CA THR A 204 -26.75 2.31 0.13
C THR A 204 -27.01 3.77 0.52
N VAL A 205 -26.04 4.66 0.33
CA VAL A 205 -26.34 6.10 0.25
C VAL A 205 -26.75 6.36 -1.19
N ALA A 206 -28.06 6.44 -1.42
CA ALA A 206 -28.63 7.01 -2.61
C ALA A 206 -28.72 8.53 -2.40
N THR A 207 -28.06 9.30 -3.24
CA THR A 207 -28.56 10.61 -3.67
C THR A 207 -28.11 10.82 -5.12
N GLY A 208 -29.04 10.57 -6.04
CA GLY A 208 -29.02 11.14 -7.38
C GLY A 208 -29.90 12.40 -7.40
N ILE A 209 -29.41 13.39 -8.15
CA ILE A 209 -29.88 14.78 -8.40
C ILE A 209 -30.03 15.71 -7.21
#